data_AF-A0A7X8SG18-F1
#
_entry.id   AF-A0A7X8SG18-F1
#
_cell.length_a   1.000
_cell.length_b   1.000
_cell.length_c   1.000
_cell.angle_alpha   90.00
_cell.angle_beta   90.00
_cell.angle_gamma   90.00
#
_symmetry.space_group_name_H-M   'P 1'
#
loop_
_entity.id
_entity.type
_entity.pdbx_description
1 polymer ?
#
loop_
_entity_poly.entity_id
_entity_poly.type
_entity_poly.pdbx_seq_one_letter_code
_entity_poly.pdbx_strand_id
1 'polypeptide(L)'
;MLRADEAVAPPLPTTDEEREAFHKLLNIENFPEFRETARQYARAYLANANYAADPTYAEFDYTEERLHERMKFIYDSFVENTMYTSHFYDQSTVTYAGKEYPVGKASNKVVIDNLIQKAPFNFLDGVWLQNIMTARPSDEVMSKLFDIWADEAGNGEVEQNHANVYDNLLRSKGVYLPSVNSREFIDYPFVPGAWRTGVFQQCVGLFPQEFFPELLGMTLYLEWEATPTLTPSVRMLRGRGIDPLFYQLHVAIDNISEGHGALAIEAIKAFLAEQRLEGGDDEVQRNWKRIWNGYVTWATVGFLGTDTFMRRLIIDKKKLNIGTPKEPSCVPDLAGFYRDQMLALVRKKAPFAKQVHGGVSLGGKPLNSLFDKPEELLNLLLTEGLVDPKHPRDSNLIALMQFEGPMYRVFSDKEQAVVLDWIESADGDAYDCIEPLPPDTDTDPAVEMEELISKYASQAQFAHASIKLTTQAGEQKPLATLFDRPAELMGALVASGWARRCGLLGFQG
;
A
#
# COMPACT_ATOMS: atom_id res chain seq x y z
N MET A 1 -17.18 -4.51 30.15
CA MET A 1 -18.04 -5.72 30.08
C MET A 1 -19.22 -5.41 29.17
N LEU A 2 -19.07 -5.63 27.86
CA LEU A 2 -20.19 -5.69 26.91
C LEU A 2 -20.65 -7.16 26.88
N ARG A 3 -21.96 -7.39 26.99
CA ARG A 3 -22.54 -8.74 26.97
C ARG A 3 -22.43 -9.32 25.55
N ALA A 4 -22.13 -10.62 25.49
CA ALA A 4 -21.88 -11.40 24.28
C ALA A 4 -23.17 -11.88 23.58
N ASP A 5 -24.09 -10.96 23.28
CA ASP A 5 -25.22 -11.20 22.37
C ASP A 5 -25.14 -10.14 21.25
N GLU A 6 -24.65 -10.54 20.07
CA GLU A 6 -24.74 -9.85 18.76
C GLU A 6 -24.82 -8.30 18.77
N ALA A 7 -23.95 -7.63 19.52
CA ALA A 7 -23.77 -6.20 19.33
C ALA A 7 -22.98 -5.98 18.04
N VAL A 8 -23.67 -5.57 16.97
CA VAL A 8 -23.04 -5.07 15.75
C VAL A 8 -21.97 -4.05 16.14
N ALA A 9 -20.73 -4.26 15.70
CA ALA A 9 -19.64 -3.35 16.00
C ALA A 9 -20.04 -1.92 15.60
N PRO A 10 -19.73 -0.90 16.42
CA PRO A 10 -20.03 0.48 16.08
C PRO A 10 -19.39 0.82 14.71
N PRO A 11 -20.06 1.62 13.88
CA PRO A 11 -19.50 2.00 12.59
C PRO A 11 -18.20 2.77 12.78
N LEU A 12 -17.24 2.52 11.90
CA LEU A 12 -16.02 3.32 11.82
C LEU A 12 -16.37 4.75 11.35
N PRO A 13 -15.58 5.77 11.76
CA PRO A 13 -15.73 7.10 11.21
C PRO A 13 -15.53 7.09 9.70
N THR A 14 -16.28 7.94 9.00
CA THR A 14 -16.13 8.18 7.57
C THR A 14 -14.79 8.84 7.28
N THR A 15 -14.32 8.75 6.03
CA THR A 15 -13.07 9.38 5.61
C THR A 15 -13.02 10.89 5.90
N ASP A 16 -14.13 11.61 5.68
CA ASP A 16 -14.18 13.05 5.96
C ASP A 16 -14.13 13.35 7.45
N GLU A 17 -14.75 12.51 8.28
CA GLU A 17 -14.65 12.59 9.74
C GLU A 17 -13.21 12.29 10.21
N GLU A 18 -12.54 11.30 9.63
CA GLU A 18 -11.14 10.97 9.93
C GLU A 18 -10.20 12.11 9.53
N ARG A 19 -10.40 12.71 8.35
CA ARG A 19 -9.63 13.87 7.91
C ARG A 19 -9.77 15.04 8.87
N GLU A 20 -10.99 15.36 9.31
CA GLU A 20 -11.22 16.42 10.30
C GLU A 20 -10.68 16.05 11.68
N ALA A 21 -10.82 14.78 12.09
CA ALA A 21 -10.29 14.27 13.35
C ALA A 21 -8.77 14.40 13.40
N PHE A 22 -8.07 14.08 12.32
CA PHE A 22 -6.61 14.20 12.22
C PHE A 22 -6.14 15.60 12.62
N HIS A 23 -6.76 16.65 12.06
CA HIS A 23 -6.44 18.03 12.40
C HIS A 23 -6.79 18.38 13.85
N LYS A 24 -7.95 17.95 14.36
CA LYS A 24 -8.37 18.24 15.74
C LYS A 24 -7.50 17.55 16.78
N LEU A 25 -7.07 16.32 16.53
CA LEU A 25 -6.22 15.52 17.43
C LEU A 25 -4.83 16.15 17.57
N LEU A 26 -4.22 16.59 16.47
CA LEU A 26 -2.95 17.32 16.48
C LEU A 26 -3.03 18.71 17.14
N ASN A 27 -4.24 19.23 17.29
CA ASN A 27 -4.51 20.54 17.89
C ASN A 27 -5.42 20.40 19.13
N ILE A 28 -5.31 19.30 19.88
CA ILE A 28 -6.31 18.91 20.89
C ILE A 28 -6.54 19.96 21.98
N GLU A 29 -5.55 20.80 22.29
CA GLU A 29 -5.70 21.92 23.24
C GLU A 29 -6.71 22.97 22.77
N ASN A 30 -6.84 23.15 21.45
CA ASN A 30 -7.82 24.06 20.83
C ASN A 30 -9.20 23.39 20.65
N PHE A 31 -9.28 22.06 20.80
CA PHE A 31 -10.49 21.25 20.64
C PHE A 31 -10.69 20.27 21.81
N PRO A 32 -10.71 20.74 23.07
CA PRO A 32 -10.74 19.86 24.24
C PRO A 32 -11.98 18.95 24.28
N GLU A 33 -13.10 19.40 23.70
CA GLU A 33 -14.33 18.61 23.56
C GLU A 33 -14.15 17.38 22.67
N PHE A 34 -13.19 17.41 21.73
CA PHE A 34 -12.95 16.32 20.80
C PHE A 34 -12.35 15.09 21.47
N ARG A 35 -11.83 15.21 22.71
CA ARG A 35 -11.30 14.06 23.47
C ARG A 35 -12.36 12.96 23.64
N GLU A 36 -13.62 13.32 23.89
CA GLU A 36 -14.66 12.31 24.04
C GLU A 36 -14.94 11.59 22.71
N THR A 37 -14.98 12.32 21.60
CA THR A 37 -15.10 11.73 20.26
C THR A 37 -13.90 10.84 19.93
N ALA A 38 -12.68 11.26 20.28
CA ALA A 38 -11.47 10.47 20.09
C ALA A 38 -11.54 9.14 20.86
N ARG A 39 -12.04 9.14 22.10
CA ARG A 39 -12.26 7.91 22.88
C ARG A 39 -13.29 6.99 22.21
N GLN A 40 -14.37 7.56 21.67
CA GLN A 40 -15.39 6.80 20.94
C GLN A 40 -14.82 6.18 19.65
N TYR A 41 -13.99 6.92 18.92
CA TYR A 41 -13.30 6.40 17.73
C TYR A 41 -12.32 5.28 18.09
N ALA A 42 -11.51 5.42 19.14
CA ALA A 42 -10.64 4.35 19.62
C ALA A 42 -11.43 3.05 19.89
N ARG A 43 -12.54 3.16 20.62
CA ARG A 43 -13.44 2.01 20.88
C ARG A 43 -14.04 1.44 19.60
N ALA A 44 -14.38 2.28 18.63
CA ALA A 44 -14.93 1.83 17.37
C ALA A 44 -13.91 1.05 16.54
N TYR A 45 -12.67 1.55 16.42
CA TYR A 45 -11.60 0.83 15.73
C TYR A 45 -11.30 -0.52 16.38
N LEU A 46 -11.15 -0.56 17.72
CA LEU A 46 -10.88 -1.78 18.47
C LEU A 46 -12.00 -2.82 18.33
N ALA A 47 -13.26 -2.38 18.32
CA ALA A 47 -14.42 -3.25 18.12
C ALA A 47 -14.54 -3.82 16.69
N ASN A 48 -13.82 -3.26 15.71
CA ASN A 48 -13.81 -3.71 14.31
C ASN A 48 -12.54 -4.49 13.94
N ALA A 49 -11.79 -5.01 14.92
CA ALA A 49 -10.66 -5.90 14.66
C ALA A 49 -11.09 -7.12 13.83
N ASN A 50 -10.42 -7.38 12.71
CA ASN A 50 -10.76 -8.49 11.83
C ASN A 50 -9.88 -9.72 12.07
N TYR A 51 -10.24 -10.51 13.07
CA TYR A 51 -9.55 -11.77 13.40
C TYR A 51 -9.58 -12.83 12.29
N ALA A 52 -10.45 -12.67 11.29
CA ALA A 52 -10.57 -13.58 10.14
C ALA A 52 -9.78 -13.09 8.91
N ALA A 53 -9.12 -11.93 8.99
CA ALA A 53 -8.35 -11.39 7.86
C ALA A 53 -7.16 -12.27 7.47
N ASP A 54 -6.51 -12.88 8.47
CA ASP A 54 -5.39 -13.81 8.28
C ASP A 54 -5.44 -14.88 9.38
N PRO A 55 -5.17 -16.17 9.08
CA PRO A 55 -5.15 -17.24 10.08
C PRO A 55 -4.21 -16.96 11.27
N THR A 56 -3.13 -16.19 11.05
CA THR A 56 -2.20 -15.77 12.10
C THR A 56 -2.80 -14.80 13.11
N TYR A 57 -3.96 -14.20 12.82
CA TYR A 57 -4.68 -13.31 13.72
C TYR A 57 -5.70 -14.03 14.61
N ALA A 58 -5.97 -15.32 14.37
CA ALA A 58 -6.92 -16.08 15.18
C ALA A 58 -6.59 -16.02 16.68
N GLU A 59 -7.62 -15.87 17.51
CA GLU A 59 -7.49 -15.83 18.97
C GLU A 59 -6.82 -17.09 19.52
N PHE A 60 -6.08 -16.94 20.61
CA PHE A 60 -5.49 -18.03 21.37
C PHE A 60 -5.35 -17.64 22.85
N ASP A 61 -5.40 -18.62 23.75
CA ASP A 61 -5.14 -18.36 25.16
C ASP A 61 -3.65 -18.13 25.39
N TYR A 62 -3.33 -17.15 26.23
CA TYR A 62 -1.96 -16.81 26.57
C TYR A 62 -1.31 -17.88 27.45
N THR A 63 -0.17 -18.35 26.97
CA THR A 63 0.97 -18.74 27.80
C THR A 63 2.22 -18.10 27.19
N GLU A 64 3.30 -17.99 27.94
CA GLU A 64 4.56 -17.47 27.38
C GLU A 64 5.04 -18.30 26.18
N GLU A 65 4.87 -19.62 26.24
CA GLU A 65 5.25 -20.54 25.17
C GLU A 65 4.40 -20.30 23.92
N ARG A 66 3.07 -20.18 24.06
CA ARG A 66 2.17 -19.93 22.92
C ARG A 66 2.39 -18.57 22.29
N LEU A 67 2.66 -17.54 23.10
CA LEU A 67 3.04 -16.22 22.58
C LEU A 67 4.32 -16.35 21.74
N HIS A 68 5.36 -16.97 22.30
CA HIS A 68 6.63 -17.15 21.60
C HIS A 68 6.48 -17.96 20.30
N GLU A 69 5.73 -19.07 20.33
CA GLU A 69 5.43 -19.88 19.14
C GLU A 69 4.69 -19.08 18.07
N ARG A 70 3.66 -18.30 18.45
CA ARG A 70 2.90 -17.45 17.52
C ARG A 70 3.79 -16.38 16.90
N MET A 71 4.54 -15.64 17.72
CA MET A 71 5.39 -14.54 17.22
C MET A 71 6.53 -15.05 16.34
N LYS A 72 7.11 -16.21 16.68
CA LYS A 72 8.10 -16.86 15.83
C LYS A 72 7.50 -17.29 14.48
N PHE A 73 6.33 -17.91 14.50
CA PHE A 73 5.65 -18.33 13.27
C PHE A 73 5.36 -17.15 12.34
N ILE A 74 4.85 -16.04 12.88
CA ILE A 74 4.60 -14.80 12.14
C ILE A 74 5.91 -14.27 11.53
N TYR A 75 6.97 -14.17 12.34
CA TYR A 75 8.27 -13.68 11.88
C TYR A 75 8.85 -14.56 10.75
N ASP A 76 8.90 -15.88 10.96
CA ASP A 76 9.41 -16.83 9.97
C ASP A 76 8.62 -16.73 8.65
N SER A 77 7.29 -16.60 8.73
CA SER A 77 6.43 -16.40 7.55
C SER A 77 6.79 -15.13 6.77
N PHE A 78 7.03 -14.01 7.45
CA PHE A 78 7.47 -12.79 6.76
C PHE A 78 8.88 -12.91 6.21
N VAL A 79 9.79 -13.59 6.91
CA VAL A 79 11.14 -13.85 6.39
C VAL A 79 11.09 -14.66 5.10
N GLU A 80 10.31 -15.74 5.08
CA GLU A 80 10.18 -16.64 3.93
C GLU A 80 9.46 -15.96 2.75
N ASN A 81 8.33 -15.29 3.02
CA ASN A 81 7.42 -14.82 1.97
C ASN A 81 7.64 -13.35 1.56
N THR A 82 8.29 -12.53 2.41
CA THR A 82 8.40 -11.08 2.21
C THR A 82 9.84 -10.59 2.18
N MET A 83 10.67 -10.93 3.17
CA MET A 83 11.97 -10.29 3.37
C MET A 83 12.93 -10.45 2.19
N TYR A 84 12.89 -11.60 1.51
CA TYR A 84 13.77 -11.90 0.36
C TYR A 84 13.10 -11.75 -1.00
N THR A 85 11.80 -11.44 -1.04
CA THR A 85 11.08 -11.22 -2.28
C THR A 85 11.27 -9.77 -2.78
N SER A 86 11.00 -9.54 -4.06
CA SER A 86 11.02 -8.19 -4.61
C SER A 86 9.85 -7.39 -4.05
N HIS A 87 10.11 -6.14 -3.65
CA HIS A 87 9.06 -5.23 -3.22
C HIS A 87 7.96 -5.13 -4.28
N PHE A 88 6.71 -4.98 -3.87
CA PHE A 88 5.53 -4.91 -4.74
C PHE A 88 5.68 -3.96 -5.96
N TYR A 89 6.37 -2.83 -5.79
CA TYR A 89 6.64 -1.86 -6.86
C TYR A 89 7.74 -2.28 -7.85
N ASP A 90 8.55 -3.28 -7.52
CA ASP A 90 9.54 -3.92 -8.39
C ASP A 90 9.04 -5.19 -9.08
N GLN A 91 7.84 -5.67 -8.73
CA GLN A 91 7.23 -6.82 -9.38
C GLN A 91 6.67 -6.44 -10.76
N SER A 92 6.87 -7.32 -11.73
CA SER A 92 6.35 -7.18 -13.10
C SER A 92 4.88 -7.57 -13.23
N THR A 93 4.38 -8.36 -12.29
CA THR A 93 2.99 -8.77 -12.18
C THR A 93 2.35 -8.17 -10.93
N VAL A 94 1.03 -8.03 -10.93
CA VAL A 94 0.24 -7.69 -9.75
C VAL A 94 -1.02 -8.53 -9.70
N THR A 95 -1.46 -8.85 -8.50
CA THR A 95 -2.73 -9.57 -8.29
C THR A 95 -3.83 -8.56 -7.97
N TYR A 96 -4.93 -8.62 -8.71
CA TYR A 96 -6.12 -7.80 -8.47
C TYR A 96 -7.38 -8.62 -8.76
N ALA A 97 -8.36 -8.57 -7.85
CA ALA A 97 -9.61 -9.33 -7.96
C ALA A 97 -9.40 -10.84 -8.28
N GLY A 98 -8.37 -11.45 -7.68
CA GLY A 98 -8.03 -12.87 -7.86
C GLY A 98 -7.38 -13.24 -9.20
N LYS A 99 -7.01 -12.25 -10.02
CA LYS A 99 -6.31 -12.45 -11.30
C LYS A 99 -4.94 -11.78 -11.28
N GLU A 100 -3.99 -12.32 -12.01
CA GLU A 100 -2.66 -11.71 -12.20
C GLU A 100 -2.60 -10.85 -13.45
N TYR A 101 -1.91 -9.72 -13.39
CA TYR A 101 -1.81 -8.76 -14.49
C TYR A 101 -0.34 -8.36 -14.75
N PRO A 102 0.13 -8.36 -16.00
CA PRO A 102 1.50 -7.97 -16.36
C PRO A 102 1.64 -6.44 -16.44
N VAL A 103 1.59 -5.76 -15.30
CA VAL A 103 1.65 -4.29 -15.25
C VAL A 103 3.08 -3.73 -15.36
N GLY A 104 4.12 -4.57 -15.27
CA GLY A 104 5.51 -4.11 -15.21
C GLY A 104 5.86 -3.35 -13.93
N LYS A 105 7.16 -3.04 -13.75
CA LYS A 105 7.63 -2.29 -12.57
C LYS A 105 6.99 -0.91 -12.48
N ALA A 106 6.71 -0.46 -11.26
CA ALA A 106 6.16 0.87 -11.02
C ALA A 106 7.21 1.95 -11.30
N SER A 107 6.77 3.08 -11.86
CA SER A 107 7.65 4.23 -12.07
C SER A 107 8.10 4.88 -10.75
N ASN A 108 9.19 5.65 -10.78
CA ASN A 108 9.62 6.44 -9.62
C ASN A 108 8.55 7.45 -9.17
N LYS A 109 7.67 7.92 -10.08
CA LYS A 109 6.55 8.80 -9.72
C LYS A 109 5.58 8.10 -8.79
N VAL A 110 5.25 6.83 -9.05
CA VAL A 110 4.41 6.01 -8.16
C VAL A 110 5.04 5.85 -6.79
N VAL A 111 6.35 5.57 -6.75
CA VAL A 111 7.05 5.37 -5.47
C VAL A 111 7.07 6.67 -4.65
N ILE A 112 7.40 7.80 -5.26
CA ILE A 112 7.39 9.12 -4.60
C ILE A 112 5.98 9.48 -4.14
N ASP A 113 4.98 9.24 -4.99
CA ASP A 113 3.59 9.48 -4.63
C ASP A 113 3.14 8.62 -3.45
N ASN A 114 3.51 7.34 -3.39
CA ASN A 114 3.23 6.50 -2.23
C ASN A 114 3.89 7.02 -0.95
N LEU A 115 5.12 7.57 -1.02
CA LEU A 115 5.73 8.25 0.12
C LEU A 115 4.90 9.46 0.55
N ILE A 116 4.41 10.27 -0.40
CA ILE A 116 3.50 11.37 -0.07
C ILE A 116 2.26 10.84 0.65
N GLN A 117 1.59 9.82 0.13
CA GLN A 117 0.36 9.28 0.71
C GLN A 117 0.54 8.65 2.10
N LYS A 118 1.77 8.24 2.46
CA LYS A 118 2.11 7.72 3.79
C LYS A 118 2.45 8.83 4.79
N ALA A 119 2.62 10.07 4.36
CA ALA A 119 3.01 11.18 5.24
C ALA A 119 2.08 11.41 6.45
N PRO A 120 0.73 11.31 6.34
CA PRO A 120 -0.13 11.47 7.52
C PRO A 120 0.16 10.44 8.62
N PHE A 121 0.62 9.23 8.26
CA PHE A 121 1.04 8.24 9.23
C PHE A 121 2.48 8.49 9.71
N ASN A 122 3.44 8.60 8.78
CA ASN A 122 4.87 8.69 9.11
C ASN A 122 5.29 9.99 9.80
N PHE A 123 4.52 11.08 9.66
CA PHE A 123 4.75 12.31 10.45
C PHE A 123 4.29 12.19 11.90
N LEU A 124 3.66 11.08 12.27
CA LEU A 124 3.13 10.82 13.61
C LEU A 124 3.82 9.61 14.26
N ASP A 125 5.04 9.28 13.84
CA ASP A 125 5.78 8.18 14.46
C ASP A 125 5.91 8.38 15.98
N GLY A 126 5.77 7.28 16.71
CA GLY A 126 5.69 7.25 18.18
C GLY A 126 4.38 7.79 18.80
N VAL A 127 3.45 8.40 18.06
CA VAL A 127 2.31 9.12 18.69
C VAL A 127 1.37 8.22 19.51
N TRP A 128 1.36 6.90 19.26
CA TRP A 128 0.57 5.96 20.06
C TRP A 128 1.04 5.86 21.51
N LEU A 129 2.30 6.23 21.80
CA LEU A 129 2.90 6.25 23.13
C LEU A 129 3.06 7.67 23.72
N GLN A 130 2.52 8.71 23.06
CA GLN A 130 2.73 10.13 23.43
C GLN A 130 2.37 10.52 24.88
N ASN A 131 1.57 9.70 25.59
CA ASN A 131 1.17 9.93 26.98
C ASN A 131 1.55 8.77 27.91
N ILE A 132 2.43 7.86 27.47
CA ILE A 132 2.70 6.61 28.20
C ILE A 132 3.34 6.86 29.56
N MET A 133 4.14 7.92 29.68
CA MET A 133 4.81 8.34 30.91
C MET A 133 4.16 9.59 31.51
N THR A 134 4.09 9.66 32.83
CA THR A 134 3.60 10.84 33.58
C THR A 134 4.57 11.16 34.71
N ALA A 135 4.52 12.37 35.29
CA ALA A 135 5.41 12.82 36.37
C ALA A 135 5.12 12.11 37.71
N ARG A 136 5.45 10.82 37.78
CA ARG A 136 5.30 9.89 38.91
C ARG A 136 6.38 8.80 38.80
N PRO A 137 6.58 7.96 39.83
CA PRO A 137 7.45 6.79 39.69
C PRO A 137 7.00 5.91 38.52
N SER A 138 7.95 5.48 37.69
CA SER A 138 7.74 4.54 36.60
C SER A 138 7.95 3.11 37.07
N ASP A 139 7.19 2.18 36.51
CA ASP A 139 7.44 0.74 36.59
C ASP A 139 8.24 0.27 35.37
N GLU A 140 8.58 -1.01 35.37
CA GLU A 140 9.36 -1.63 34.28
C GLU A 140 8.64 -1.53 32.93
N VAL A 141 7.32 -1.75 32.90
CA VAL A 141 6.53 -1.74 31.67
C VAL A 141 6.49 -0.34 31.06
N MET A 142 6.14 0.68 31.86
CA MET A 142 6.11 2.07 31.40
C MET A 142 7.50 2.57 30.98
N SER A 143 8.57 2.13 31.65
CA SER A 143 9.94 2.50 31.27
C SER A 143 10.28 1.95 29.88
N LYS A 144 10.01 0.68 29.60
CA LYS A 144 10.28 0.07 28.28
C LYS A 144 9.52 0.78 27.16
N LEU A 145 8.24 1.08 27.37
CA LEU A 145 7.43 1.80 26.37
C LEU A 145 7.88 3.25 26.21
N PHE A 146 8.34 3.91 27.28
CA PHE A 146 8.92 5.24 27.17
C PHE A 146 10.23 5.23 26.39
N ASP A 147 11.08 4.21 26.58
CA ASP A 147 12.33 4.08 25.82
C ASP A 147 12.05 3.97 24.32
N ILE A 148 11.06 3.16 23.92
CA ILE A 148 10.58 3.07 22.53
C ILE A 148 10.12 4.46 22.03
N TRP A 149 9.21 5.11 22.76
CA TRP A 149 8.72 6.44 22.39
C TRP A 149 9.83 7.49 22.27
N ALA A 150 10.83 7.44 23.16
CA ALA A 150 11.92 8.40 23.18
C ALA A 150 12.82 8.23 21.94
N ASP A 151 13.08 7.00 21.51
CA ASP A 151 13.78 6.70 20.25
C ASP A 151 13.01 7.25 19.05
N GLU A 152 11.69 6.98 18.95
CA GLU A 152 10.81 7.51 17.90
C GLU A 152 10.84 9.06 17.84
N ALA A 153 10.82 9.68 19.01
CA ALA A 153 10.90 11.13 19.18
C ALA A 153 12.31 11.69 18.90
N GLY A 154 13.33 10.84 18.76
CA GLY A 154 14.72 11.22 18.46
C GLY A 154 15.58 11.53 19.68
N ASN A 155 15.18 11.16 20.89
CA ASN A 155 15.93 11.36 22.15
C ASN A 155 16.42 12.82 22.39
N GLY A 156 15.69 13.80 21.88
CA GLY A 156 16.06 15.22 21.96
C GLY A 156 17.04 15.69 20.89
N GLU A 157 17.43 14.83 19.96
CA GLU A 157 18.20 15.17 18.76
C GLU A 157 17.25 15.33 17.55
N VAL A 158 17.19 16.55 17.00
CA VAL A 158 16.24 16.93 15.94
C VAL A 158 16.41 16.06 14.70
N GLU A 159 17.65 15.74 14.37
CA GLU A 159 18.04 14.95 13.20
C GLU A 159 17.72 13.46 13.34
N GLN A 160 17.47 12.98 14.56
CA GLN A 160 17.11 11.59 14.84
C GLN A 160 15.60 11.39 14.96
N ASN A 161 14.81 12.46 15.14
CA ASN A 161 13.35 12.35 15.19
C ASN A 161 12.81 11.73 13.89
N HIS A 162 12.05 10.63 14.00
CA HIS A 162 11.62 9.85 12.85
C HIS A 162 10.76 10.66 11.86
N ALA A 163 9.86 11.50 12.36
CA ALA A 163 9.06 12.39 11.51
C ALA A 163 9.94 13.40 10.73
N ASN A 164 10.99 13.94 11.34
CA ASN A 164 11.95 14.82 10.66
C ASN A 164 12.79 14.07 9.63
N VAL A 165 13.21 12.83 9.93
CA VAL A 165 13.90 11.96 8.96
C VAL A 165 13.00 11.70 7.75
N TYR A 166 11.70 11.49 7.97
CA TYR A 166 10.73 11.34 6.89
C TYR A 166 10.51 12.63 6.07
N ASP A 167 10.42 13.79 6.73
CA ASP A 167 10.30 15.08 6.04
C ASP A 167 11.54 15.36 5.17
N ASN A 168 12.74 15.06 5.69
CA ASN A 168 13.99 15.15 4.93
C ASN A 168 13.99 14.25 3.69
N LEU A 169 13.47 13.02 3.80
CA LEU A 169 13.26 12.13 2.66
C LEU A 169 12.35 12.77 1.60
N LEU A 170 11.19 13.32 2.00
CA LEU A 170 10.27 13.97 1.05
C LEU A 170 10.92 15.20 0.38
N ARG A 171 11.61 16.05 1.15
CA ARG A 171 12.32 17.22 0.64
C ARG A 171 13.43 16.86 -0.35
N SER A 172 14.12 15.75 -0.13
CA SER A 172 15.13 15.24 -1.07
C SER A 172 14.56 14.92 -2.46
N LYS A 173 13.23 14.76 -2.57
CA LYS A 173 12.49 14.54 -3.82
C LYS A 173 11.71 15.77 -4.28
N GLY A 174 12.00 16.94 -3.70
CA GLY A 174 11.35 18.20 -4.04
C GLY A 174 9.90 18.30 -3.57
N VAL A 175 9.51 17.46 -2.60
CA VAL A 175 8.18 17.49 -1.98
C VAL A 175 8.27 18.32 -0.69
N TYR A 176 7.39 19.31 -0.58
CA TYR A 176 7.27 20.18 0.59
C TYR A 176 5.81 20.18 1.00
N LEU A 177 5.46 19.39 2.01
CA LEU A 177 4.11 19.35 2.54
C LEU A 177 3.85 20.53 3.48
N PRO A 178 2.59 20.96 3.64
CA PRO A 178 2.22 21.91 4.70
C PRO A 178 2.57 21.35 6.09
N SER A 179 2.58 22.21 7.11
CA SER A 179 2.79 21.77 8.50
C SER A 179 1.72 20.74 8.89
N VAL A 180 2.11 19.62 9.50
CA VAL A 180 1.21 18.48 9.79
C VAL A 180 -0.03 18.88 10.63
N ASN A 181 0.11 19.90 11.49
CA ASN A 181 -0.97 20.42 12.32
C ASN A 181 -1.84 21.51 11.65
N SER A 182 -1.54 21.91 10.42
CA SER A 182 -2.25 22.98 9.70
C SER A 182 -3.53 22.51 9.03
N ARG A 183 -4.42 23.44 8.65
CA ARG A 183 -5.60 23.15 7.83
C ARG A 183 -5.20 22.79 6.41
N GLU A 184 -4.18 23.48 5.91
CA GLU A 184 -3.61 23.26 4.58
C GLU A 184 -3.11 21.82 4.38
N PHE A 185 -2.67 21.15 5.45
CA PHE A 185 -2.25 19.75 5.38
C PHE A 185 -3.41 18.81 5.08
N ILE A 186 -4.56 19.01 5.73
CA ILE A 186 -5.74 18.18 5.47
C ILE A 186 -6.44 18.54 4.16
N ASP A 187 -6.20 19.74 3.62
CA ASP A 187 -6.61 20.14 2.27
C ASP A 187 -5.69 19.59 1.17
N TYR A 188 -4.54 19.02 1.54
CA TYR A 188 -3.65 18.35 0.59
C TYR A 188 -4.35 17.09 0.02
N PRO A 189 -4.17 16.74 -1.27
CA PRO A 189 -4.89 15.64 -1.92
C PRO A 189 -4.37 14.26 -1.52
N PHE A 190 -4.48 13.93 -0.23
CA PHE A 190 -4.27 12.59 0.28
C PHE A 190 -5.46 11.68 -0.08
N VAL A 191 -5.17 10.40 -0.30
CA VAL A 191 -6.22 9.39 -0.50
C VAL A 191 -6.97 9.08 0.78
N PRO A 192 -8.22 8.60 0.69
CA PRO A 192 -9.03 8.26 1.84
C PRO A 192 -8.32 7.40 2.90
N GLY A 193 -7.60 6.38 2.48
CA GLY A 193 -6.89 5.44 3.36
C GLY A 193 -5.71 6.02 4.12
N ALA A 194 -5.25 7.22 3.78
CA ALA A 194 -4.12 7.86 4.45
C ALA A 194 -4.46 8.31 5.88
N TRP A 195 -5.73 8.54 6.20
CA TRP A 195 -6.14 9.11 7.49
C TRP A 195 -6.29 8.07 8.59
N ARG A 196 -6.79 6.88 8.26
CA ARG A 196 -7.32 5.92 9.24
C ARG A 196 -6.32 5.49 10.31
N THR A 197 -5.13 5.04 9.90
CA THR A 197 -4.11 4.61 10.86
C THR A 197 -3.59 5.78 11.68
N GLY A 198 -3.39 6.94 11.05
CA GLY A 198 -2.96 8.17 11.70
C GLY A 198 -3.95 8.70 12.76
N VAL A 199 -5.24 8.58 12.51
CA VAL A 199 -6.31 8.93 13.47
C VAL A 199 -6.39 7.88 14.57
N PHE A 200 -6.37 6.59 14.22
CA PHE A 200 -6.44 5.51 15.19
C PHE A 200 -5.35 5.60 16.26
N GLN A 201 -4.08 5.73 15.86
CA GLN A 201 -2.94 5.80 16.80
C GLN A 201 -3.04 6.99 17.76
N GLN A 202 -3.49 8.15 17.26
CA GLN A 202 -3.71 9.33 18.09
C GLN A 202 -4.86 9.10 19.08
N CYS A 203 -5.97 8.52 18.64
CA CYS A 203 -7.12 8.23 19.49
C CYS A 203 -6.76 7.29 20.64
N VAL A 204 -6.02 6.20 20.39
CA VAL A 204 -5.60 5.29 21.48
C VAL A 204 -4.52 5.90 22.37
N GLY A 205 -3.53 6.59 21.79
CA GLY A 205 -2.43 7.23 22.52
C GLY A 205 -2.86 8.41 23.40
N LEU A 206 -4.07 8.95 23.20
CA LEU A 206 -4.66 9.97 24.10
C LEU A 206 -5.16 9.40 25.43
N PHE A 207 -5.39 8.08 25.54
CA PHE A 207 -5.95 7.44 26.74
C PHE A 207 -5.17 6.18 27.16
N PRO A 208 -3.87 6.30 27.46
CA PRO A 208 -3.01 5.15 27.75
C PRO A 208 -3.43 4.37 29.00
N GLN A 209 -4.15 4.98 29.95
CA GLN A 209 -4.70 4.26 31.10
C GLN A 209 -5.92 3.40 30.74
N GLU A 210 -6.72 3.86 29.77
CA GLU A 210 -7.94 3.15 29.35
C GLU A 210 -7.60 2.02 28.39
N PHE A 211 -6.71 2.28 27.42
CA PHE A 211 -6.34 1.36 26.34
C PHE A 211 -4.95 0.72 26.53
N PHE A 212 -4.45 0.64 27.78
CA PHE A 212 -3.08 0.16 28.05
C PHE A 212 -2.78 -1.22 27.43
N PRO A 213 -3.64 -2.26 27.61
CA PRO A 213 -3.37 -3.55 27.00
C PRO A 213 -3.38 -3.48 25.46
N GLU A 214 -4.31 -2.74 24.87
CA GLU A 214 -4.37 -2.56 23.40
C GLU A 214 -3.11 -1.85 22.86
N LEU A 215 -2.57 -0.86 23.59
CA LEU A 215 -1.32 -0.20 23.25
C LEU A 215 -0.12 -1.16 23.27
N LEU A 216 -0.06 -2.10 24.22
CA LEU A 216 0.98 -3.14 24.23
C LEU A 216 0.92 -4.01 22.97
N GLY A 217 -0.29 -4.42 22.58
CA GLY A 217 -0.48 -5.22 21.36
C GLY A 217 -0.16 -4.48 20.08
N MET A 218 -0.57 -3.21 19.99
CA MET A 218 -0.25 -2.35 18.87
C MET A 218 1.27 -2.10 18.76
N THR A 219 1.93 -1.87 19.89
CA THR A 219 3.41 -1.73 19.95
C THR A 219 4.06 -3.02 19.47
N LEU A 220 3.62 -4.18 19.96
CA LEU A 220 4.17 -5.46 19.49
C LEU A 220 4.06 -5.62 17.96
N TYR A 221 2.96 -5.23 17.34
CA TYR A 221 2.84 -5.30 15.88
C TYR A 221 3.89 -4.42 15.19
N LEU A 222 3.91 -3.13 15.56
CA LEU A 222 4.74 -2.11 14.92
C LEU A 222 6.22 -2.51 14.97
N GLU A 223 6.66 -2.95 16.15
CA GLU A 223 8.07 -3.27 16.39
C GLU A 223 8.48 -4.66 15.89
N TRP A 224 7.59 -5.66 15.97
CA TRP A 224 7.96 -7.04 15.64
C TRP A 224 8.02 -7.31 14.13
N GLU A 225 7.11 -6.68 13.37
CA GLU A 225 6.98 -6.95 11.93
C GLU A 225 7.89 -6.06 11.06
N ALA A 226 8.44 -4.96 11.61
CA ALA A 226 9.18 -3.95 10.86
C ALA A 226 10.41 -4.52 10.10
N THR A 227 11.29 -5.27 10.78
CA THR A 227 12.52 -5.81 10.16
C THR A 227 12.26 -6.61 8.86
N PRO A 228 11.46 -7.68 8.87
CA PRO A 228 11.25 -8.48 7.65
C PRO A 228 10.40 -7.75 6.60
N THR A 229 9.45 -6.90 7.00
CA THR A 229 8.51 -6.24 6.07
C THR A 229 9.08 -4.97 5.41
N LEU A 230 9.96 -4.23 6.09
CA LEU A 230 10.54 -2.99 5.58
C LEU A 230 11.86 -3.21 4.82
N THR A 231 12.52 -4.34 5.03
CA THR A 231 13.74 -4.70 4.30
C THR A 231 13.57 -4.62 2.77
N PRO A 232 12.50 -5.15 2.15
CA PRO A 232 12.24 -4.97 0.72
C PRO A 232 12.08 -3.49 0.31
N SER A 233 11.45 -2.65 1.15
CA SER A 233 11.30 -1.22 0.89
C SER A 233 12.65 -0.51 0.88
N VAL A 234 13.54 -0.83 1.83
CA VAL A 234 14.93 -0.32 1.86
C VAL A 234 15.68 -0.65 0.57
N ARG A 235 15.61 -1.92 0.11
CA ARG A 235 16.26 -2.36 -1.13
C ARG A 235 15.66 -1.65 -2.35
N MET A 236 14.34 -1.53 -2.42
CA MET A 236 13.61 -0.88 -3.51
C MET A 236 13.98 0.60 -3.62
N LEU A 237 13.99 1.34 -2.50
CA LEU A 237 14.35 2.76 -2.47
C LEU A 237 15.81 2.96 -2.87
N ARG A 238 16.73 2.18 -2.28
CA ARG A 238 18.16 2.23 -2.60
C ARG A 238 18.43 1.95 -4.07
N GLY A 239 17.78 0.93 -4.64
CA GLY A 239 17.88 0.60 -6.07
C GLY A 239 17.39 1.69 -7.02
N ARG A 240 16.58 2.64 -6.52
CA ARG A 240 16.06 3.81 -7.25
C ARG A 240 16.82 5.10 -6.98
N GLY A 241 17.87 5.08 -6.16
CA GLY A 241 18.56 6.30 -5.70
C GLY A 241 17.67 7.17 -4.82
N ILE A 242 16.77 6.57 -4.05
CA ILE A 242 15.96 7.23 -3.03
C ILE A 242 16.56 6.86 -1.67
N ASP A 243 16.77 7.86 -0.81
CA ASP A 243 17.32 7.65 0.52
C ASP A 243 16.40 6.75 1.35
N PRO A 244 16.85 5.57 1.81
CA PRO A 244 16.02 4.69 2.59
C PRO A 244 16.10 4.94 4.10
N LEU A 245 16.81 5.98 4.57
CA LEU A 245 17.18 6.15 5.98
C LEU A 245 16.02 5.91 6.95
N PHE A 246 14.86 6.54 6.74
CA PHE A 246 13.67 6.34 7.58
C PHE A 246 13.31 4.85 7.79
N TYR A 247 13.21 4.08 6.69
CA TYR A 247 12.88 2.66 6.76
C TYR A 247 14.06 1.81 7.25
N GLN A 248 15.29 2.27 7.04
CA GLN A 248 16.48 1.57 7.48
C GLN A 248 16.66 1.65 9.00
N LEU A 249 16.25 2.76 9.63
CA LEU A 249 16.25 2.92 11.09
C LEU A 249 15.36 1.86 11.74
N HIS A 250 14.11 1.74 11.30
CA HIS A 250 13.14 0.74 11.76
C HIS A 250 13.65 -0.71 11.57
N VAL A 251 14.30 -1.01 10.43
CA VAL A 251 14.91 -2.35 10.24
C VAL A 251 16.03 -2.64 11.24
N ALA A 252 16.70 -1.62 11.77
CA ALA A 252 17.83 -1.79 12.68
C ALA A 252 17.38 -1.78 14.16
N ILE A 253 16.53 -0.83 14.54
CA ILE A 253 16.11 -0.58 15.91
C ILE A 253 15.00 -1.56 16.32
N ASP A 254 14.12 -1.95 15.39
CA ASP A 254 12.95 -2.77 15.67
C ASP A 254 13.26 -4.27 15.42
N ASN A 255 14.46 -4.69 15.81
CA ASN A 255 14.89 -6.08 15.67
C ASN A 255 14.34 -6.94 16.83
N ILE A 256 14.04 -8.21 16.53
CA ILE A 256 13.43 -9.14 17.50
C ILE A 256 14.39 -9.66 18.59
N SER A 257 15.69 -9.34 18.51
CA SER A 257 16.70 -9.85 19.43
C SER A 257 16.93 -8.94 20.64
N GLU A 258 17.27 -7.68 20.38
CA GLU A 258 17.67 -6.69 21.39
C GLU A 258 16.99 -5.33 21.13
N GLY A 259 16.18 -5.25 20.07
CA GLY A 259 15.50 -4.05 19.63
C GLY A 259 14.13 -3.85 20.25
N HIS A 260 13.36 -2.90 19.72
CA HIS A 260 12.03 -2.58 20.22
C HIS A 260 11.07 -3.78 20.18
N GLY A 261 11.22 -4.70 19.21
CA GLY A 261 10.43 -5.92 19.16
C GLY A 261 10.64 -6.82 20.38
N ALA A 262 11.89 -6.93 20.87
CA ALA A 262 12.20 -7.65 22.10
C ALA A 262 11.62 -6.93 23.33
N LEU A 263 11.79 -5.60 23.41
CA LEU A 263 11.24 -4.78 24.49
C LEU A 263 9.71 -4.87 24.58
N ALA A 264 9.00 -4.92 23.45
CA ALA A 264 7.55 -5.06 23.41
C ALA A 264 7.08 -6.40 24.00
N ILE A 265 7.74 -7.52 23.68
CA ILE A 265 7.44 -8.82 24.29
C ILE A 265 7.74 -8.80 25.79
N GLU A 266 8.88 -8.25 26.20
CA GLU A 266 9.24 -8.14 27.62
C GLU A 266 8.22 -7.32 28.40
N ALA A 267 7.78 -6.18 27.86
CA ALA A 267 6.74 -5.34 28.45
C ALA A 267 5.41 -6.10 28.61
N ILE A 268 4.99 -6.87 27.61
CA ILE A 268 3.80 -7.73 27.68
C ILE A 268 3.93 -8.78 28.77
N LYS A 269 5.08 -9.46 28.87
CA LYS A 269 5.33 -10.49 29.88
C LYS A 269 5.32 -9.91 31.29
N ALA A 270 6.01 -8.79 31.50
CA ALA A 270 6.03 -8.09 32.79
C ALA A 270 4.62 -7.63 33.20
N PHE A 271 3.87 -7.00 32.28
CA PHE A 271 2.49 -6.59 32.53
C PHE A 271 1.59 -7.78 32.90
N LEU A 272 1.63 -8.88 32.14
CA LEU A 272 0.81 -10.06 32.42
C LEU A 272 1.22 -10.78 33.71
N ALA A 273 2.49 -10.70 34.12
CA ALA A 273 2.93 -11.19 35.43
C ALA A 273 2.32 -10.37 36.58
N GLU A 274 2.23 -9.05 36.45
CA GLU A 274 1.52 -8.18 37.42
C GLU A 274 0.03 -8.52 37.49
N GLN A 275 -0.63 -8.66 36.34
CA GLN A 275 -2.05 -9.04 36.27
C GLN A 275 -2.32 -10.41 36.92
N ARG A 276 -1.38 -11.34 36.81
CA ARG A 276 -1.44 -12.65 37.50
C ARG A 276 -1.41 -12.50 39.02
N LEU A 277 -0.60 -11.58 39.55
CA LEU A 277 -0.53 -11.30 40.98
C LEU A 277 -1.82 -10.65 41.49
N GLU A 278 -2.46 -9.79 40.70
CA GLU A 278 -3.68 -9.06 41.08
C GLU A 278 -4.95 -9.92 41.01
N GLY A 279 -5.07 -10.76 39.98
CA GLY A 279 -6.34 -11.45 39.69
C GLY A 279 -6.21 -12.87 39.16
N GLY A 280 -5.03 -13.48 39.20
CA GLY A 280 -4.78 -14.84 38.74
C GLY A 280 -4.93 -15.01 37.22
N ASP A 281 -5.08 -16.27 36.78
CA ASP A 281 -5.11 -16.63 35.36
C ASP A 281 -6.25 -15.97 34.58
N ASP A 282 -7.41 -15.77 35.23
CA ASP A 282 -8.54 -15.14 34.58
C ASP A 282 -8.27 -13.67 34.21
N GLU A 283 -7.53 -12.92 35.06
CA GLU A 283 -7.13 -11.54 34.76
C GLU A 283 -6.07 -11.49 33.66
N VAL A 284 -5.14 -12.47 33.64
CA VAL A 284 -4.17 -12.63 32.55
C VAL A 284 -4.89 -12.82 31.22
N GLN A 285 -5.83 -13.75 31.13
CA GLN A 285 -6.55 -14.00 29.87
C GLN A 285 -7.44 -12.82 29.47
N ARG A 286 -8.05 -12.11 30.42
CA ARG A 286 -8.82 -10.88 30.14
C ARG A 286 -7.95 -9.81 29.49
N ASN A 287 -6.78 -9.55 30.05
CA ASN A 287 -5.87 -8.55 29.50
C ASN A 287 -5.21 -9.02 28.21
N TRP A 288 -4.86 -10.31 28.10
CA TRP A 288 -4.33 -10.88 26.87
C TRP A 288 -5.27 -10.69 25.68
N LYS A 289 -6.58 -10.92 25.84
CA LYS A 289 -7.55 -10.68 24.77
C LYS A 289 -7.52 -9.23 24.27
N ARG A 290 -7.31 -8.28 25.16
CA ARG A 290 -7.18 -6.85 24.83
C ARG A 290 -5.84 -6.55 24.15
N ILE A 291 -4.74 -7.15 24.61
CA ILE A 291 -3.43 -7.07 23.93
C ILE A 291 -3.56 -7.58 22.51
N TRP A 292 -4.08 -8.80 22.34
CA TRP A 292 -4.24 -9.38 21.01
C TRP A 292 -5.22 -8.58 20.13
N ASN A 293 -6.27 -7.98 20.71
CA ASN A 293 -7.15 -7.05 19.99
C ASN A 293 -6.39 -5.84 19.46
N GLY A 294 -5.53 -5.20 20.26
CA GLY A 294 -4.69 -4.09 19.80
C GLY A 294 -3.78 -4.46 18.62
N TYR A 295 -3.16 -5.64 18.68
CA TYR A 295 -2.34 -6.19 17.59
C TYR A 295 -3.15 -6.36 16.30
N VAL A 296 -4.29 -7.06 16.39
CA VAL A 296 -5.15 -7.38 15.24
C VAL A 296 -5.82 -6.13 14.68
N THR A 297 -6.27 -5.20 15.53
CA THR A 297 -6.85 -3.93 15.07
C THR A 297 -5.82 -3.18 14.24
N TRP A 298 -4.60 -3.03 14.73
CA TRP A 298 -3.57 -2.32 13.96
C TRP A 298 -3.32 -2.99 12.60
N ALA A 299 -3.18 -4.32 12.58
CA ALA A 299 -2.95 -5.09 11.37
C ALA A 299 -4.07 -4.95 10.31
N THR A 300 -5.31 -4.69 10.74
CA THR A 300 -6.50 -4.82 9.88
C THR A 300 -7.32 -3.55 9.69
N VAL A 301 -7.08 -2.49 10.48
CA VAL A 301 -7.89 -1.26 10.42
C VAL A 301 -7.60 -0.42 9.18
N GLY A 302 -6.39 -0.49 8.64
CA GLY A 302 -5.94 0.33 7.51
C GLY A 302 -6.36 -0.23 6.13
N PHE A 303 -6.54 0.66 5.15
CA PHE A 303 -6.86 0.30 3.76
C PHE A 303 -6.08 1.13 2.72
N LEU A 304 -5.02 1.83 3.17
CA LEU A 304 -4.14 2.63 2.31
C LEU A 304 -3.53 1.83 1.14
N GLY A 305 -3.32 0.52 1.33
CA GLY A 305 -2.82 -0.37 0.28
C GLY A 305 -3.69 -0.39 -0.98
N THR A 306 -5.02 -0.41 -0.82
CA THR A 306 -5.97 -0.39 -1.94
C THR A 306 -5.91 0.93 -2.71
N ASP A 307 -5.84 2.05 -2.00
CA ASP A 307 -5.77 3.37 -2.64
C ASP A 307 -4.43 3.57 -3.37
N THR A 308 -3.31 3.21 -2.73
CA THR A 308 -1.98 3.33 -3.34
C THR A 308 -1.79 2.39 -4.54
N PHE A 309 -2.48 1.25 -4.55
CA PHE A 309 -2.59 0.40 -5.74
C PHE A 309 -3.30 1.12 -6.89
N MET A 310 -4.46 1.73 -6.63
CA MET A 310 -5.19 2.49 -7.64
C MET A 310 -4.38 3.69 -8.15
N ARG A 311 -3.67 4.38 -7.25
CA ARG A 311 -2.76 5.48 -7.64
C ARG A 311 -1.62 5.00 -8.54
N ARG A 312 -1.06 3.81 -8.29
CA ARG A 312 -0.06 3.21 -9.19
C ARG A 312 -0.60 3.12 -10.61
N LEU A 313 -1.80 2.58 -10.78
CA LEU A 313 -2.43 2.44 -12.09
C LEU A 313 -2.71 3.79 -12.74
N ILE A 314 -3.19 4.78 -11.98
CA ILE A 314 -3.45 6.14 -12.48
C ILE A 314 -2.16 6.83 -12.97
N ILE A 315 -1.12 6.84 -12.13
CA ILE A 315 0.14 7.55 -12.40
C ILE A 315 0.91 6.91 -13.55
N ASP A 316 0.94 5.58 -13.62
CA ASP A 316 1.56 4.86 -14.73
C ASP A 316 0.64 4.76 -15.96
N LYS A 317 -0.59 5.32 -15.90
CA LYS A 317 -1.60 5.31 -16.97
C LYS A 317 -1.96 3.91 -17.48
N LYS A 318 -2.17 2.98 -16.53
CA LYS A 318 -2.51 1.58 -16.80
C LYS A 318 -3.96 1.30 -16.41
N LYS A 319 -4.65 0.48 -17.20
CA LYS A 319 -5.97 -0.06 -16.89
C LYS A 319 -5.93 -1.57 -16.90
N LEU A 320 -6.65 -2.21 -16.00
CA LEU A 320 -6.79 -3.66 -15.91
C LEU A 320 -8.17 -4.07 -16.43
N ASN A 321 -8.24 -5.06 -17.32
CA ASN A 321 -9.52 -5.67 -17.69
C ASN A 321 -9.96 -6.67 -16.60
N ILE A 322 -10.97 -6.31 -15.83
CA ILE A 322 -11.59 -7.19 -14.82
C ILE A 322 -12.75 -8.00 -15.38
N GLY A 323 -13.26 -7.63 -16.56
CA GLY A 323 -14.31 -8.32 -17.29
C GLY A 323 -13.82 -9.56 -18.05
N THR A 324 -14.38 -9.77 -19.24
CA THR A 324 -13.91 -10.79 -20.18
C THR A 324 -13.29 -10.12 -21.41
N PRO A 325 -12.49 -10.85 -22.22
CA PRO A 325 -11.99 -10.29 -23.47
C PRO A 325 -13.09 -9.87 -24.47
N LYS A 326 -14.30 -10.45 -24.35
CA LYS A 326 -15.45 -10.11 -25.20
C LYS A 326 -16.28 -8.95 -24.66
N GLU A 327 -16.28 -8.78 -23.34
CA GLU A 327 -17.02 -7.75 -22.60
C GLU A 327 -16.05 -7.13 -21.60
N PRO A 328 -15.13 -6.25 -22.07
CA PRO A 328 -14.11 -5.67 -21.22
C PRO A 328 -14.73 -4.72 -20.20
N SER A 329 -14.23 -4.78 -18.97
CA SER A 329 -14.54 -3.85 -17.91
C SER A 329 -13.23 -3.37 -17.32
N CYS A 330 -12.89 -2.10 -17.54
CA CYS A 330 -11.55 -1.60 -17.29
C CYS A 330 -11.49 -0.72 -16.05
N VAL A 331 -10.48 -0.96 -15.20
CA VAL A 331 -10.24 -0.17 -13.99
C VAL A 331 -8.78 0.30 -13.92
N PRO A 332 -8.49 1.51 -13.42
CA PRO A 332 -9.44 2.53 -12.97
C PRO A 332 -10.05 3.32 -14.15
N ASP A 333 -11.11 4.08 -13.88
CA ASP A 333 -11.66 5.07 -14.81
C ASP A 333 -10.71 6.28 -14.92
N LEU A 334 -9.70 6.17 -15.79
CA LEU A 334 -8.72 7.23 -16.02
C LEU A 334 -9.37 8.50 -16.58
N ALA A 335 -10.33 8.36 -17.49
CA ALA A 335 -11.00 9.49 -18.12
C ALA A 335 -11.80 10.30 -17.09
N GLY A 336 -12.57 9.61 -16.24
CA GLY A 336 -13.27 10.21 -15.11
C GLY A 336 -12.31 10.90 -14.14
N PHE A 337 -11.23 10.22 -13.74
CA PHE A 337 -10.24 10.77 -12.82
C PHE A 337 -9.61 12.08 -13.33
N TYR A 338 -9.09 12.10 -14.55
CA TYR A 338 -8.45 13.30 -15.10
C TYR A 338 -9.46 14.40 -15.44
N ARG A 339 -10.70 14.04 -15.80
CA ARG A 339 -11.81 15.01 -15.92
C ARG A 339 -12.09 15.71 -14.60
N ASP A 340 -12.14 14.98 -13.49
CA ASP A 340 -12.39 15.58 -12.17
C ASP A 340 -11.25 16.51 -11.73
N GLN A 341 -10.00 16.14 -12.03
CA GLN A 341 -8.83 17.00 -11.80
C GLN A 341 -8.92 18.30 -12.62
N MET A 342 -9.34 18.22 -13.88
CA MET A 342 -9.55 19.40 -14.72
C MET A 342 -10.72 20.26 -14.20
N LEU A 343 -11.82 19.66 -13.77
CA LEU A 343 -12.94 20.39 -13.15
C LEU A 343 -12.50 21.14 -11.89
N ALA A 344 -11.71 20.50 -11.03
CA ALA A 344 -11.14 21.14 -9.85
C ALA A 344 -10.25 22.34 -10.21
N LEU A 345 -9.41 22.18 -11.24
CA LEU A 345 -8.57 23.27 -11.76
C LEU A 345 -9.40 24.45 -12.29
N VAL A 346 -10.47 24.17 -13.06
CA VAL A 346 -11.40 25.19 -13.55
C VAL A 346 -12.05 25.92 -12.37
N ARG A 347 -12.58 25.19 -11.38
CA ARG A 347 -13.20 25.80 -10.18
C ARG A 347 -12.22 26.68 -9.41
N LYS A 348 -10.97 26.24 -9.25
CA LYS A 348 -9.90 27.00 -8.58
C LYS A 348 -9.60 28.32 -9.30
N LYS A 349 -9.58 28.32 -10.65
CA LYS A 349 -9.29 29.52 -11.44
C LYS A 349 -10.51 30.38 -11.75
N ALA A 350 -11.72 29.84 -11.61
CA ALA A 350 -12.98 30.50 -11.95
C ALA A 350 -13.17 31.90 -11.36
N PRO A 351 -12.81 32.21 -10.09
CA PRO A 351 -12.99 33.55 -9.52
C PRO A 351 -12.30 34.65 -10.32
N PHE A 352 -11.14 34.35 -10.91
CA PHE A 352 -10.38 35.29 -11.74
C PHE A 352 -10.77 35.19 -13.22
N ALA A 353 -10.97 33.97 -13.73
CA ALA A 353 -11.24 33.73 -15.14
C ALA A 353 -12.55 34.39 -15.62
N LYS A 354 -13.58 34.44 -14.77
CA LYS A 354 -14.90 35.03 -15.08
C LYS A 354 -14.88 36.50 -15.51
N GLN A 355 -13.78 37.21 -15.27
CA GLN A 355 -13.70 38.66 -15.46
C GLN A 355 -12.88 39.06 -16.70
N VAL A 356 -12.17 38.12 -17.34
CA VAL A 356 -11.06 38.46 -18.23
C VAL A 356 -11.23 38.03 -19.70
N HIS A 357 -12.28 37.29 -20.06
CA HIS A 357 -12.49 36.83 -21.45
C HIS A 357 -13.48 37.70 -22.26
N GLY A 358 -13.50 39.02 -22.03
CA GLY A 358 -14.49 39.96 -22.58
C GLY A 358 -14.89 39.71 -24.05
N GLY A 359 -16.20 39.53 -24.30
CA GLY A 359 -16.77 39.33 -25.63
C GLY A 359 -16.53 37.96 -26.28
N VAL A 360 -15.69 37.10 -25.70
CA VAL A 360 -15.42 35.75 -26.21
C VAL A 360 -16.62 34.84 -25.93
N SER A 361 -17.03 34.09 -26.96
CA SER A 361 -18.07 33.08 -26.86
C SER A 361 -17.56 31.70 -27.22
N LEU A 362 -18.09 30.67 -26.58
CA LEU A 362 -17.84 29.26 -26.90
C LEU A 362 -19.20 28.54 -26.98
N GLY A 363 -19.45 27.79 -28.06
CA GLY A 363 -20.76 27.15 -28.28
C GLY A 363 -21.94 28.14 -28.29
N GLY A 364 -21.72 29.36 -28.79
CA GLY A 364 -22.72 30.43 -28.81
C GLY A 364 -23.04 31.07 -27.45
N LYS A 365 -22.31 30.71 -26.37
CA LYS A 365 -22.50 31.27 -25.01
C LYS A 365 -21.31 32.14 -24.60
N PRO A 366 -21.50 33.20 -23.80
CA PRO A 366 -20.38 33.98 -23.28
C PRO A 366 -19.47 33.11 -22.40
N LEU A 367 -18.15 33.07 -22.69
CA LEU A 367 -17.20 32.21 -21.99
C LEU A 367 -17.17 32.48 -20.48
N ASN A 368 -17.29 33.75 -20.08
CA ASN A 368 -17.36 34.16 -18.67
C ASN A 368 -18.46 33.43 -17.89
N SER A 369 -19.61 33.15 -18.53
CA SER A 369 -20.74 32.45 -17.89
C SER A 369 -20.52 30.94 -17.72
N LEU A 370 -19.62 30.35 -18.51
CA LEU A 370 -19.33 28.92 -18.48
C LEU A 370 -18.45 28.52 -17.29
N PHE A 371 -17.73 29.45 -16.66
CA PHE A 371 -16.96 29.15 -15.45
C PHE A 371 -17.83 28.85 -14.22
N ASP A 372 -19.12 29.20 -14.24
CA ASP A 372 -20.12 28.73 -13.26
C ASP A 372 -20.63 27.31 -13.57
N LYS A 373 -20.33 26.79 -14.76
CA LYS A 373 -20.78 25.50 -15.29
C LYS A 373 -19.60 24.71 -15.86
N PRO A 374 -18.63 24.30 -15.01
CA PRO A 374 -17.36 23.75 -15.47
C PRO A 374 -17.54 22.48 -16.31
N GLU A 375 -18.55 21.65 -16.02
CA GLU A 375 -18.89 20.48 -16.84
C GLU A 375 -19.27 20.85 -18.28
N GLU A 376 -20.11 21.88 -18.43
CA GLU A 376 -20.54 22.39 -19.72
C GLU A 376 -19.36 23.00 -20.48
N LEU A 377 -18.48 23.72 -19.78
CA LEU A 377 -17.25 24.27 -20.34
C LEU A 377 -16.36 23.17 -20.92
N LEU A 378 -16.07 22.11 -20.16
CA LEU A 378 -15.20 21.02 -20.64
C LEU A 378 -15.79 20.31 -21.86
N ASN A 379 -17.10 20.07 -21.86
CA ASN A 379 -17.79 19.49 -23.02
C ASN A 379 -17.66 20.39 -24.26
N LEU A 380 -17.87 21.69 -24.11
CA LEU A 380 -17.73 22.64 -25.21
C LEU A 380 -16.29 22.77 -25.73
N LEU A 381 -15.28 22.68 -24.85
CA LEU A 381 -13.88 22.67 -25.27
C LEU A 381 -13.59 21.50 -26.23
N LEU A 382 -14.19 20.33 -25.98
CA LEU A 382 -14.11 19.14 -26.83
C LEU A 382 -14.91 19.34 -28.13
N THR A 383 -16.20 19.70 -28.03
CA THR A 383 -17.09 19.72 -29.21
C THR A 383 -16.79 20.86 -30.18
N GLU A 384 -16.24 21.98 -29.70
CA GLU A 384 -15.87 23.12 -30.54
C GLU A 384 -14.43 23.01 -31.08
N GLY A 385 -13.71 21.91 -30.81
CA GLY A 385 -12.37 21.66 -31.34
C GLY A 385 -11.27 22.54 -30.73
N LEU A 386 -11.47 23.05 -29.53
CA LEU A 386 -10.41 23.75 -28.79
C LEU A 386 -9.39 22.77 -28.19
N VAL A 387 -9.79 21.53 -27.97
CA VAL A 387 -8.90 20.43 -27.62
C VAL A 387 -9.01 19.31 -28.65
N ASP A 388 -7.88 18.67 -28.93
CA ASP A 388 -7.74 17.50 -29.79
C ASP A 388 -7.19 16.34 -28.95
N PRO A 389 -8.04 15.41 -28.50
CA PRO A 389 -7.60 14.24 -27.73
C PRO A 389 -6.59 13.34 -28.47
N LYS A 390 -6.62 13.31 -29.81
CA LYS A 390 -5.69 12.50 -30.61
C LYS A 390 -4.30 13.12 -30.71
N HIS A 391 -4.24 14.45 -30.63
CA HIS A 391 -3.00 15.22 -30.60
C HIS A 391 -3.02 16.22 -29.45
N PRO A 392 -2.93 15.76 -28.17
CA PRO A 392 -3.17 16.63 -27.01
C PRO A 392 -2.29 17.88 -26.99
N ARG A 393 -1.02 17.76 -27.40
CA ARG A 393 -0.06 18.88 -27.44
C ARG A 393 -0.34 19.90 -28.54
N ASP A 394 -1.03 19.50 -29.59
CA ASP A 394 -1.37 20.35 -30.75
C ASP A 394 -2.73 21.04 -30.56
N SER A 395 -3.42 20.77 -29.44
CA SER A 395 -4.68 21.41 -29.06
C SER A 395 -4.56 22.94 -29.02
N ASN A 396 -5.54 23.65 -29.59
CA ASN A 396 -5.61 25.11 -29.57
C ASN A 396 -5.51 25.67 -28.14
N LEU A 397 -6.15 25.02 -27.16
CA LEU A 397 -6.05 25.39 -25.76
C LEU A 397 -4.61 25.39 -25.23
N ILE A 398 -3.78 24.43 -25.65
CA ILE A 398 -2.36 24.37 -25.27
C ILE A 398 -1.59 25.52 -25.89
N ALA A 399 -1.85 25.86 -27.16
CA ALA A 399 -1.24 26.99 -27.84
C ALA A 399 -1.54 28.33 -27.13
N LEU A 400 -2.76 28.51 -26.60
CA LEU A 400 -3.14 29.71 -25.86
C LEU A 400 -2.32 29.92 -24.57
N MET A 401 -1.77 28.85 -23.99
CA MET A 401 -0.96 28.88 -22.76
C MET A 401 0.55 29.09 -23.03
N GLN A 402 0.99 29.01 -24.29
CA GLN A 402 2.39 29.20 -24.68
C GLN A 402 2.81 30.68 -24.62
N PHE A 403 4.12 30.95 -24.77
CA PHE A 403 4.72 32.29 -24.65
C PHE A 403 4.01 33.39 -25.45
N GLU A 404 3.55 33.08 -26.66
CA GLU A 404 2.87 34.04 -27.54
C GLU A 404 1.35 34.07 -27.33
N GLY A 405 0.82 33.17 -26.49
CA GLY A 405 -0.61 33.01 -26.24
C GLY A 405 -1.15 33.95 -25.15
N PRO A 406 -2.45 34.29 -25.20
CA PRO A 406 -3.07 35.22 -24.26
C PRO A 406 -3.18 34.67 -22.83
N MET A 407 -2.95 33.37 -22.62
CA MET A 407 -2.98 32.72 -21.30
C MET A 407 -1.56 32.39 -20.80
N TYR A 408 -0.51 32.97 -21.40
CA TYR A 408 0.86 32.79 -20.92
C TYR A 408 1.00 33.14 -19.44
N ARG A 409 1.61 32.24 -18.65
CA ARG A 409 1.78 32.32 -17.18
C ARG A 409 0.49 32.35 -16.36
N VAL A 410 -0.68 32.13 -16.97
CA VAL A 410 -1.94 31.94 -16.22
C VAL A 410 -1.96 30.56 -15.56
N PHE A 411 -1.31 29.56 -16.16
CA PHE A 411 -1.19 28.19 -15.66
C PHE A 411 0.26 27.89 -15.31
N SER A 412 0.48 27.38 -14.10
CA SER A 412 1.78 26.79 -13.74
C SER A 412 2.04 25.51 -14.54
N ASP A 413 3.29 25.06 -14.61
CA ASP A 413 3.66 23.83 -15.32
C ASP A 413 2.87 22.60 -14.81
N LYS A 414 2.62 22.53 -13.50
CA LYS A 414 1.79 21.48 -12.88
C LYS A 414 0.33 21.54 -13.35
N GLU A 415 -0.23 22.75 -13.47
CA GLU A 415 -1.60 22.95 -13.94
C GLU A 415 -1.72 22.66 -15.45
N GLN A 416 -0.69 22.98 -16.24
CA GLN A 416 -0.64 22.60 -17.66
C GLN A 416 -0.58 21.08 -17.84
N ALA A 417 0.13 20.36 -16.96
CA ALA A 417 0.13 18.90 -16.96
C ALA A 417 -1.28 18.32 -16.70
N VAL A 418 -2.05 18.91 -15.77
CA VAL A 418 -3.45 18.52 -15.53
C VAL A 418 -4.31 18.71 -16.79
N VAL A 419 -4.15 19.83 -17.49
CA VAL A 419 -4.87 20.07 -18.77
C VAL A 419 -4.50 19.01 -19.80
N LEU A 420 -3.20 18.73 -19.97
CA LEU A 420 -2.72 17.74 -20.93
C LEU A 420 -3.20 16.31 -20.61
N ASP A 421 -3.10 15.89 -19.35
CA ASP A 421 -3.55 14.56 -18.92
C ASP A 421 -5.06 14.39 -19.13
N TRP A 422 -5.85 15.44 -18.90
CA TRP A 422 -7.28 15.43 -19.22
C TRP A 422 -7.53 15.28 -20.72
N ILE A 423 -6.88 16.08 -21.56
CA ILE A 423 -7.05 16.00 -23.03
C ILE A 423 -6.66 14.62 -23.55
N GLU A 424 -5.52 14.09 -23.12
CA GLU A 424 -5.05 12.75 -23.49
C GLU A 424 -6.05 11.67 -23.04
N SER A 425 -6.55 11.75 -21.80
CA SER A 425 -7.52 10.78 -21.28
C SER A 425 -8.89 10.82 -21.94
N ALA A 426 -9.22 11.91 -22.65
CA ALA A 426 -10.49 12.07 -23.35
C ALA A 426 -10.55 11.28 -24.66
N ASP A 427 -9.41 10.77 -25.15
CA ASP A 427 -9.40 9.82 -26.27
C ASP A 427 -9.76 8.42 -25.76
N GLY A 428 -10.82 7.83 -26.31
CA GLY A 428 -11.32 6.52 -25.89
C GLY A 428 -10.32 5.39 -26.08
N ASP A 429 -9.36 5.60 -26.99
CA ASP A 429 -8.31 4.63 -27.34
C ASP A 429 -6.96 4.95 -26.66
N ALA A 430 -6.86 5.98 -25.81
CA ALA A 430 -5.58 6.46 -25.25
C ALA A 430 -4.82 5.39 -24.44
N TYR A 431 -5.56 4.47 -23.81
CA TYR A 431 -5.01 3.46 -22.93
C TYR A 431 -5.69 2.11 -23.18
N ASP A 432 -4.95 1.12 -23.65
CA ASP A 432 -5.46 -0.24 -23.75
C ASP A 432 -5.65 -0.86 -22.35
N CYS A 433 -6.65 -1.71 -22.23
CA CYS A 433 -6.87 -2.46 -21.00
C CYS A 433 -5.97 -3.69 -21.00
N ILE A 434 -5.18 -3.83 -19.93
CA ILE A 434 -4.28 -4.95 -19.73
C ILE A 434 -5.13 -6.17 -19.39
N GLU A 435 -5.08 -7.19 -20.24
CA GLU A 435 -5.69 -8.48 -19.96
C GLU A 435 -4.98 -9.18 -18.80
N PRO A 436 -5.73 -9.92 -17.96
CA PRO A 436 -5.12 -10.78 -16.97
C PRO A 436 -4.26 -11.83 -17.68
N LEU A 437 -3.19 -12.26 -17.03
CA LEU A 437 -2.51 -13.48 -17.42
C LEU A 437 -3.54 -14.63 -17.40
N PRO A 438 -3.41 -15.62 -18.31
CA PRO A 438 -4.20 -16.82 -18.18
C PRO A 438 -4.03 -17.35 -16.75
N PRO A 439 -5.11 -17.80 -16.10
CA PRO A 439 -5.00 -18.39 -14.77
C PRO A 439 -3.90 -19.44 -14.84
N ASP A 440 -3.07 -19.48 -13.81
CA ASP A 440 -2.09 -20.55 -13.61
C ASP A 440 -2.92 -21.84 -13.46
N THR A 441 -3.30 -22.42 -14.60
CA THR A 441 -3.77 -23.78 -14.61
C THR A 441 -2.58 -24.55 -14.11
N ASP A 442 -2.78 -25.38 -13.09
CA ASP A 442 -1.85 -26.42 -12.68
C ASP A 442 -1.72 -27.41 -13.86
N THR A 443 -1.16 -26.95 -14.97
CA THR A 443 -0.79 -27.72 -16.13
C THR A 443 0.51 -28.35 -15.75
N ASP A 444 0.44 -29.65 -15.46
CA ASP A 444 1.60 -30.50 -15.24
C ASP A 444 2.70 -30.09 -16.24
N PRO A 445 3.87 -29.60 -15.79
CA PRO A 445 4.95 -29.19 -16.68
C PRO A 445 5.34 -30.26 -17.70
N ALA A 446 5.04 -31.53 -17.42
CA ALA A 446 5.13 -32.60 -18.39
C ALA A 446 4.22 -32.35 -19.61
N VAL A 447 2.95 -32.02 -19.41
CA VAL A 447 1.97 -31.75 -20.49
C VAL A 447 2.40 -30.58 -21.37
N GLU A 448 2.89 -29.49 -20.78
CA GLU A 448 3.40 -28.35 -21.57
C GLU A 448 4.64 -28.72 -22.39
N MET A 449 5.56 -29.48 -21.79
CA MET A 449 6.73 -29.96 -22.50
C MET A 449 6.33 -30.95 -23.62
N GLU A 450 5.29 -31.78 -23.42
CA GLU A 450 4.74 -32.64 -24.47
C GLU A 450 4.18 -31.84 -25.64
N GLU A 451 3.42 -30.78 -25.36
CA GLU A 451 2.88 -29.88 -26.39
C GLU A 451 4.00 -29.15 -27.13
N LEU A 452 5.03 -28.68 -26.41
CA LEU A 452 6.19 -28.01 -26.99
C LEU A 452 6.98 -28.95 -27.91
N ILE A 453 7.27 -30.16 -27.46
CA ILE A 453 7.94 -31.21 -28.25
C ILE A 453 7.11 -31.50 -29.50
N SER A 454 5.80 -31.67 -29.35
CA SER A 454 4.89 -31.97 -30.47
C SER A 454 4.83 -30.84 -31.49
N LYS A 455 4.76 -29.58 -31.02
CA LYS A 455 4.71 -28.38 -31.86
C LYS A 455 5.95 -28.25 -32.77
N TYR A 456 7.13 -28.63 -32.26
CA TYR A 456 8.39 -28.52 -32.99
C TYR A 456 8.92 -29.84 -33.55
N ALA A 457 8.19 -30.94 -33.39
CA ALA A 457 8.64 -32.29 -33.73
C ALA A 457 9.16 -32.41 -35.17
N SER A 458 8.40 -31.88 -36.15
CA SER A 458 8.77 -31.94 -37.56
C SER A 458 10.09 -31.23 -37.86
N GLN A 459 10.33 -30.06 -37.26
CA GLN A 459 11.57 -29.30 -37.45
C GLN A 459 12.75 -29.98 -36.74
N ALA A 460 12.52 -30.46 -35.53
CA ALA A 460 13.54 -31.10 -34.69
C ALA A 460 13.99 -32.47 -35.24
N GLN A 461 13.08 -33.22 -35.88
CA GLN A 461 13.37 -34.49 -36.55
C GLN A 461 14.44 -34.35 -37.64
N PHE A 462 14.33 -33.32 -38.47
CA PHE A 462 15.32 -33.06 -39.52
C PHE A 462 16.65 -32.58 -38.95
N ALA A 463 16.64 -31.80 -37.86
CA ALA A 463 17.84 -31.22 -37.27
C ALA A 463 18.69 -32.21 -36.46
N HIS A 464 18.09 -33.27 -35.90
CA HIS A 464 18.74 -34.14 -34.91
C HIS A 464 18.90 -35.61 -35.36
N ALA A 465 19.11 -35.85 -36.65
CA ALA A 465 19.20 -37.19 -37.24
C ALA A 465 20.38 -38.06 -36.74
N SER A 466 21.45 -37.47 -36.19
CA SER A 466 22.67 -38.17 -35.78
C SER A 466 22.77 -38.48 -34.28
N ILE A 467 21.84 -37.97 -33.46
CA ILE A 467 21.89 -38.12 -32.00
C ILE A 467 21.10 -39.36 -31.60
N LYS A 468 21.61 -40.13 -30.63
CA LYS A 468 20.91 -41.26 -30.00
C LYS A 468 20.77 -41.02 -28.51
N LEU A 469 19.62 -41.40 -27.95
CA LEU A 469 19.34 -41.38 -26.52
C LEU A 469 19.07 -42.79 -26.02
N THR A 470 19.46 -43.04 -24.77
CA THR A 470 19.07 -44.23 -24.02
C THR A 470 17.66 -44.02 -23.48
N THR A 471 16.71 -44.89 -23.84
CA THR A 471 15.36 -44.88 -23.24
C THR A 471 15.38 -45.38 -21.81
N GLN A 472 14.29 -45.20 -21.06
CA GLN A 472 14.17 -45.74 -19.69
C GLN A 472 14.25 -47.28 -19.63
N ALA A 473 13.96 -47.97 -20.74
CA ALA A 473 14.13 -49.41 -20.86
C ALA A 473 15.57 -49.85 -21.20
N GLY A 474 16.52 -48.90 -21.31
CA GLY A 474 17.93 -49.17 -21.65
C GLY A 474 18.22 -49.33 -23.14
N GLU A 475 17.26 -49.06 -24.01
CA GLU A 475 17.41 -49.18 -25.47
C GLU A 475 18.00 -47.90 -26.09
N GLN A 476 18.89 -48.03 -27.07
CA GLN A 476 19.43 -46.89 -27.82
C GLN A 476 18.54 -46.55 -29.01
N LYS A 477 17.87 -45.38 -28.97
CA LYS A 477 17.02 -44.90 -30.07
C LYS A 477 17.53 -43.57 -30.65
N PRO A 478 17.45 -43.37 -31.98
CA PRO A 478 17.71 -42.06 -32.57
C PRO A 478 16.76 -41.00 -32.00
N LEU A 479 17.30 -39.86 -31.56
CA LEU A 479 16.53 -38.73 -31.00
C LEU A 479 15.42 -38.29 -31.97
N ALA A 480 15.73 -38.23 -33.27
CA ALA A 480 14.74 -37.94 -34.30
C ALA A 480 13.47 -38.81 -34.19
N THR A 481 13.59 -40.10 -33.87
CA THR A 481 12.44 -41.00 -33.78
C THR A 481 11.61 -40.84 -32.50
N LEU A 482 12.09 -40.06 -31.54
CA LEU A 482 11.44 -39.87 -30.24
C LEU A 482 10.55 -38.61 -30.21
N PHE A 483 10.68 -37.68 -31.16
CA PHE A 483 9.85 -36.46 -31.19
C PHE A 483 8.35 -36.73 -31.41
N ASP A 484 7.99 -37.86 -32.04
CA ASP A 484 6.59 -38.29 -32.17
C ASP A 484 6.04 -38.94 -30.88
N ARG A 485 6.90 -39.11 -29.85
CA ARG A 485 6.56 -39.78 -28.58
C ARG A 485 7.09 -38.95 -27.40
N PRO A 486 6.48 -37.78 -27.12
CA PRO A 486 7.03 -36.80 -26.18
C PRO A 486 7.33 -37.34 -24.77
N ALA A 487 6.43 -38.16 -24.21
CA ALA A 487 6.66 -38.83 -22.92
C ALA A 487 7.92 -39.72 -22.91
N GLU A 488 8.12 -40.50 -23.98
CA GLU A 488 9.30 -41.38 -24.11
C GLU A 488 10.58 -40.55 -24.33
N LEU A 489 10.48 -39.46 -25.09
CA LEU A 489 11.59 -38.53 -25.30
C LEU A 489 12.05 -37.90 -23.97
N MET A 490 11.12 -37.35 -23.18
CA MET A 490 11.44 -36.78 -21.87
C MET A 490 12.07 -37.82 -20.94
N GLY A 491 11.54 -39.05 -20.93
CA GLY A 491 12.12 -40.16 -20.19
C GLY A 491 13.53 -40.52 -20.65
N ALA A 492 13.80 -40.50 -21.96
CA ALA A 492 15.10 -40.79 -22.54
C ALA A 492 16.13 -39.68 -22.29
N LEU A 493 15.71 -38.41 -22.27
CA LEU A 493 16.57 -37.28 -21.90
C LEU A 493 17.06 -37.42 -20.46
N VAL A 494 16.19 -37.81 -19.54
CA VAL A 494 16.58 -38.08 -18.15
C VAL A 494 17.51 -39.29 -18.04
N ALA A 495 17.15 -40.42 -18.68
CA ALA A 495 17.96 -41.65 -18.64
C ALA A 495 19.34 -41.49 -19.30
N SER A 496 19.46 -40.58 -20.27
CA SER A 496 20.73 -40.24 -20.91
C SER A 496 21.55 -39.19 -20.16
N GLY A 497 21.01 -38.61 -19.07
CA GLY A 497 21.67 -37.59 -18.25
C GLY A 497 21.60 -36.16 -18.80
N TRP A 498 20.73 -35.91 -19.79
CA TRP A 498 20.54 -34.61 -20.42
C TRP A 498 19.58 -33.73 -19.61
N ALA A 499 18.74 -34.34 -18.77
CA ALA A 499 17.88 -33.67 -17.80
C ALA A 499 17.95 -34.39 -16.44
N ARG A 500 17.77 -33.66 -15.34
CA ARG A 500 17.71 -34.24 -13.98
C ARG A 500 16.26 -34.25 -13.49
N ARG A 501 15.88 -35.27 -12.72
CA ARG A 501 14.64 -35.20 -11.94
C ARG A 501 14.83 -34.20 -10.81
N CYS A 502 13.98 -33.18 -10.71
CA CYS A 502 13.82 -32.43 -9.47
C CYS A 502 13.03 -33.30 -8.50
N GLY A 503 13.66 -33.73 -7.40
CA GLY A 503 12.95 -34.30 -6.27
C GLY A 503 12.48 -33.18 -5.37
N LEU A 504 11.16 -33.06 -5.17
CA LEU A 504 10.60 -32.46 -3.96
C LEU A 504 11.18 -33.23 -2.76
N LEU A 505 11.94 -32.55 -1.91
CA LEU A 505 12.25 -33.05 -0.58
C LEU A 505 10.93 -33.18 0.17
N GLY A 506 10.46 -34.43 0.26
CA GLY A 506 9.21 -34.76 0.91
C GLY A 506 9.27 -34.49 2.41
N PHE A 507 8.18 -33.90 2.92
CA PHE A 507 7.71 -34.04 4.29
C PHE A 507 7.76 -35.51 4.73
N GLN A 508 8.56 -35.82 5.74
CA GLN A 508 8.36 -36.93 6.68
C GLN A 508 9.03 -36.58 8.02
N GLY A 509 8.25 -36.58 9.10
CA GLY A 509 8.74 -36.45 10.49
C GLY A 509 7.86 -35.55 11.33
#